data_AF-A0A315ZJV4-F1
#
_entry.id   AF-A0A315ZJV4-F1
#
_cell.length_a   1.000
_cell.length_b   1.000
_cell.length_c   1.000
_cell.angle_alpha   90.00
_cell.angle_beta   90.00
_cell.angle_gamma   90.00
#
_symmetry.space_group_name_H-M   'P 1'
#
loop_
_entity.id
_entity.type
_entity.pdbx_description
1 polymer ?
#
loop_
_entity_poly.entity_id
_entity_poly.type
_entity_poly.pdbx_seq_one_letter_code
_entity_poly.pdbx_strand_id
1 'polypeptide(L)'
;MKNRFLKSLILLIISFLPIRCTNCNCDNEYRYFDITDMSAVQYNVNDQSGFQTISNGQTVNITDFRIGYKFDTELLSAIQARSFSLTQEVFACDCYAIERSKEERFVSLSFITNYDFDENHQAGSSINDLLQNGSLNLEEYLNYTEPIVFKEDIFELKSPPTLSNKFKFTVIATLSNGEIYSSESEEVTIQAE
;
A
#
# COMPACT_ATOMS: atom_id res chain seq x y z
N MET A 1 -13.98 -63.46 19.93
CA MET A 1 -13.02 -63.10 18.85
C MET A 1 -13.57 -62.23 17.71
N LYS A 2 -14.85 -61.82 17.68
CA LYS A 2 -15.44 -61.09 16.53
C LYS A 2 -15.27 -59.54 16.52
N ASN A 3 -14.93 -58.90 17.65
CA ASN A 3 -14.89 -57.41 17.72
C ASN A 3 -13.53 -56.75 17.44
N ARG A 4 -12.46 -57.51 17.17
CA ARG A 4 -11.14 -56.94 16.85
C ARG A 4 -10.95 -56.62 15.36
N PHE A 5 -11.64 -57.34 14.48
CA PHE A 5 -11.59 -57.08 13.03
C PHE A 5 -12.30 -55.79 12.64
N LEU A 6 -13.40 -55.44 13.31
CA LEU A 6 -14.20 -54.25 12.98
C LEU A 6 -13.45 -52.93 13.26
N LYS A 7 -12.63 -52.89 14.32
CA LYS A 7 -11.81 -51.71 14.64
C LYS A 7 -10.64 -51.51 13.67
N SER A 8 -10.08 -52.59 13.11
CA SER A 8 -9.01 -52.51 12.10
C SER A 8 -9.55 -52.10 10.72
N LEU A 9 -10.79 -52.44 10.39
CA LEU A 9 -11.40 -52.10 9.09
C LEU A 9 -11.73 -50.60 8.99
N ILE A 10 -12.16 -49.97 10.08
CA ILE A 10 -12.50 -48.54 10.13
C ILE A 10 -11.25 -47.65 9.95
N LEU A 11 -10.08 -48.08 10.46
CA LEU A 11 -8.84 -47.32 10.33
C LEU A 11 -8.29 -47.32 8.89
N LEU A 12 -8.59 -48.36 8.11
CA LEU A 12 -8.08 -48.54 6.74
C LEU A 12 -8.92 -47.79 5.68
N ILE A 13 -10.14 -47.37 6.04
CA ILE A 13 -11.02 -46.60 5.16
C ILE A 13 -10.63 -45.10 5.15
N ILE A 14 -10.00 -44.60 6.22
CA ILE A 14 -9.58 -43.19 6.33
C ILE A 14 -8.33 -42.91 5.45
N SER A 15 -7.54 -43.92 5.10
CA SER A 15 -6.32 -43.77 4.29
C SER A 15 -6.55 -43.77 2.78
N PHE A 16 -7.77 -43.97 2.31
CA PHE A 16 -8.12 -44.03 0.87
C PHE A 16 -9.07 -42.91 0.43
N LEU A 17 -9.17 -41.81 1.17
CA LEU A 17 -9.77 -40.61 0.61
C LEU A 17 -8.78 -40.05 -0.41
N PRO A 18 -9.08 -40.08 -1.73
CA PRO A 18 -8.26 -39.37 -2.68
C PRO A 18 -8.39 -37.90 -2.33
N ILE A 19 -7.32 -37.31 -1.78
CA ILE A 19 -7.16 -35.87 -1.75
C ILE A 19 -7.05 -35.47 -3.21
N ARG A 20 -8.21 -35.24 -3.85
CA ARG A 20 -8.26 -34.62 -5.15
C ARG A 20 -7.87 -33.18 -4.88
N CYS A 21 -6.63 -32.82 -5.21
CA CYS A 21 -6.31 -31.42 -5.46
C CYS A 21 -7.17 -31.01 -6.65
N THR A 22 -8.38 -30.51 -6.36
CA THR A 22 -9.23 -29.89 -7.37
C THR A 22 -8.45 -28.74 -7.96
N ASN A 23 -8.49 -28.65 -9.30
CA ASN A 23 -7.93 -27.56 -10.08
C ASN A 23 -8.34 -26.24 -9.40
N CYS A 24 -7.40 -25.55 -8.75
CA CYS A 24 -7.69 -24.26 -8.13
C CYS A 24 -7.96 -23.29 -9.29
N ASN A 25 -9.25 -23.09 -9.59
CA ASN A 25 -9.67 -22.19 -10.63
C ASN A 25 -9.58 -20.76 -10.09
N CYS A 26 -8.35 -20.23 -10.04
CA CYS A 26 -8.05 -18.89 -9.51
C CYS A 26 -8.37 -17.77 -10.49
N ASP A 27 -9.14 -18.04 -11.55
CA ASP A 27 -9.51 -17.04 -12.55
C ASP A 27 -10.42 -15.98 -11.89
N ASN A 28 -9.92 -14.74 -11.80
CA ASN A 28 -10.61 -13.53 -11.32
C ASN A 28 -10.75 -13.34 -9.80
N GLU A 29 -9.86 -13.92 -8.99
CA GLU A 29 -9.81 -13.58 -7.56
C GLU A 29 -9.10 -12.23 -7.36
N TYR A 30 -9.89 -11.17 -7.18
CA TYR A 30 -9.39 -9.90 -6.63
C TYR A 30 -9.63 -9.89 -5.13
N ARG A 31 -8.63 -9.44 -4.38
CA ARG A 31 -8.80 -9.06 -2.98
C ARG A 31 -9.04 -7.56 -2.96
N TYR A 32 -10.18 -7.19 -2.39
CA TYR A 32 -10.51 -5.79 -2.24
C TYR A 32 -10.04 -5.33 -0.88
N PHE A 33 -9.62 -4.08 -0.80
CA PHE A 33 -9.37 -3.43 0.47
C PHE A 33 -10.18 -2.14 0.57
N ASP A 34 -10.54 -1.81 1.79
CA ASP A 34 -11.10 -0.52 2.15
C ASP A 34 -9.99 0.36 2.75
N ILE A 35 -10.00 1.65 2.47
CA ILE A 35 -9.01 2.59 3.00
C ILE A 35 -9.56 3.16 4.30
N THR A 36 -8.87 2.94 5.41
CA THR A 36 -9.35 3.38 6.74
C THR A 36 -8.63 4.62 7.23
N ASP A 37 -7.38 4.81 6.85
CA ASP A 37 -6.57 5.96 7.25
C ASP A 37 -5.42 6.22 6.26
N MET A 38 -4.69 7.32 6.44
CA MET A 38 -3.50 7.66 5.67
C MET A 38 -2.42 8.28 6.57
N SER A 39 -1.18 7.89 6.32
CA SER A 39 0.02 8.45 6.94
C SER A 39 0.92 9.12 5.91
N ALA A 40 1.48 10.28 6.26
CA ALA A 40 2.61 10.86 5.52
C ALA A 40 3.87 10.06 5.85
N VAL A 41 4.63 9.63 4.84
CA VAL A 41 5.85 8.85 5.04
C VAL A 41 7.08 9.58 4.50
N GLN A 42 8.21 9.36 5.16
CA GLN A 42 9.51 9.92 4.81
C GLN A 42 10.56 8.81 4.90
N TYR A 43 11.38 8.70 3.86
CA TYR A 43 12.44 7.70 3.79
C TYR A 43 13.79 8.31 3.44
N ASN A 44 14.82 7.76 4.05
CA ASN A 44 16.20 7.88 3.61
C ASN A 44 16.53 6.61 2.82
N VAL A 45 16.88 6.78 1.56
CA VAL A 45 17.24 5.73 0.63
C VAL A 45 18.75 5.72 0.48
N ASN A 46 19.39 4.78 1.16
CA ASN A 46 20.81 4.55 1.00
C ASN A 46 21.03 3.28 0.18
N ASP A 47 21.91 3.34 -0.82
CA ASP A 47 22.32 2.23 -1.70
C ASP A 47 22.65 0.92 -0.96
N GLN A 48 23.06 0.99 0.30
CA GLN A 48 23.45 -0.18 1.09
C GLN A 48 22.31 -0.82 1.88
N SER A 49 21.23 -0.09 2.18
CA SER A 49 20.23 -0.52 3.17
C SER A 49 18.78 -0.46 2.68
N GLY A 50 18.53 0.11 1.49
CA GLY A 50 17.18 0.37 1.01
C GLY A 50 16.50 1.51 1.77
N PHE A 51 15.17 1.42 1.92
CA PHE A 51 14.34 2.42 2.58
C PHE A 51 14.47 2.37 4.10
N GLN A 52 14.89 3.46 4.72
CA GLN A 52 14.90 3.65 6.17
C GLN A 52 13.93 4.76 6.57
N THR A 53 13.06 4.48 7.54
CA THR A 53 12.16 5.51 8.09
C THR A 53 12.96 6.62 8.78
N ILE A 54 12.60 7.87 8.51
CA ILE A 54 13.26 9.03 9.10
C ILE A 54 12.57 9.42 10.41
N SER A 55 13.36 9.78 11.42
CA SER A 55 12.87 10.27 12.71
C SER A 55 12.83 11.81 12.75
N ASN A 56 11.98 12.36 13.62
CA ASN A 56 11.89 13.81 13.84
C ASN A 56 13.25 14.44 14.19
N GLY A 57 13.58 15.56 13.53
CA GLY A 57 14.82 16.31 13.68
C GLY A 57 16.03 15.69 12.98
N GLN A 58 15.88 14.54 12.32
CA GLN A 58 16.97 13.91 11.59
C GLN A 58 17.38 14.77 10.39
N THR A 59 18.68 14.74 10.10
CA THR A 59 19.27 15.36 8.91
C THR A 59 19.44 14.33 7.80
N VAL A 60 19.06 14.68 6.57
CA VAL A 60 19.13 13.82 5.40
C VAL A 60 19.62 14.57 4.16
N ASN A 61 20.36 13.90 3.29
CA ASN A 61 20.74 14.45 2.00
C ASN A 61 19.54 14.43 1.06
N ILE A 62 19.40 15.47 0.23
CA ILE A 62 18.32 15.55 -0.75
C ILE A 62 18.31 14.37 -1.72
N THR A 63 19.48 13.85 -2.12
CA THR A 63 19.63 12.74 -3.06
C THR A 63 19.07 11.43 -2.52
N ASP A 64 19.16 11.22 -1.20
CA ASP A 64 18.67 10.05 -0.50
C ASP A 64 17.23 10.24 0.02
N PHE A 65 16.69 11.45 0.01
CA PHE A 65 15.41 11.76 0.64
C PHE A 65 14.22 11.42 -0.27
N ARG A 66 13.22 10.74 0.28
CA ARG A 66 11.95 10.44 -0.39
C ARG A 66 10.79 10.79 0.54
N ILE A 67 9.70 11.27 -0.06
CA ILE A 67 8.46 11.58 0.66
C ILE A 67 7.29 10.85 0.03
N GLY A 68 6.22 10.60 0.77
CA GLY A 68 5.10 9.87 0.20
C GLY A 68 3.90 9.81 1.11
N TYR A 69 3.00 8.91 0.76
CA TYR A 69 1.85 8.55 1.56
C TYR A 69 1.79 7.03 1.74
N LYS A 70 1.10 6.61 2.78
CA LYS A 70 0.74 5.22 3.04
C LYS A 70 -0.69 5.14 3.55
N PHE A 71 -1.52 4.38 2.87
CA PHE A 71 -2.86 4.04 3.32
C PHE A 71 -2.82 2.88 4.30
N ASP A 72 -3.55 3.04 5.40
CA ASP A 72 -3.98 1.93 6.23
C ASP A 72 -5.25 1.35 5.61
N THR A 73 -5.28 0.02 5.52
CA THR A 73 -6.33 -0.67 4.76
C THR A 73 -6.86 -1.88 5.50
N GLU A 74 -8.15 -2.16 5.35
CA GLU A 74 -8.80 -3.38 5.80
C GLU A 74 -9.15 -4.28 4.61
N LEU A 75 -8.74 -5.55 4.66
CA LEU A 75 -9.04 -6.51 3.60
C LEU A 75 -10.51 -6.93 3.65
N LEU A 76 -11.22 -6.69 2.55
CA LEU A 76 -12.58 -7.16 2.32
C LEU A 76 -12.51 -8.50 1.59
N SER A 77 -12.88 -9.58 2.27
CA SER A 77 -13.04 -10.90 1.63
C SER A 77 -14.44 -11.08 1.07
N ALA A 78 -14.55 -11.40 -0.23
CA ALA A 78 -15.77 -11.89 -0.84
C ALA A 78 -15.75 -13.42 -0.88
N ILE A 79 -16.15 -14.08 0.22
CA ILE A 79 -16.35 -15.54 0.18
C ILE A 79 -17.63 -15.80 -0.62
N GLN A 80 -17.50 -16.44 -1.79
CA GLN A 80 -18.66 -16.89 -2.55
C GLN A 80 -19.46 -17.88 -1.69
N ALA A 81 -20.73 -17.55 -1.40
CA ALA A 81 -21.60 -18.40 -0.60
C ALA A 81 -21.76 -19.78 -1.26
N ARG A 82 -21.23 -20.83 -0.64
CA ARG A 82 -21.34 -22.20 -1.16
C ARG A 82 -22.72 -22.78 -0.91
N SER A 83 -23.29 -23.42 -1.93
CA SER A 83 -24.46 -24.28 -1.79
C SER A 83 -24.14 -25.46 -0.87
N PHE A 84 -25.04 -25.78 0.06
CA PHE A 84 -24.95 -26.96 0.94
C PHE A 84 -24.70 -28.25 0.13
N SER A 85 -23.48 -28.79 0.17
CA SER A 85 -23.13 -30.13 -0.32
C SER A 85 -22.67 -31.00 0.86
N LEU A 86 -23.05 -32.28 0.86
CA LEU A 86 -22.75 -33.27 1.90
C LEU A 86 -21.30 -33.80 1.84
N THR A 87 -20.48 -33.35 0.89
CA THR A 87 -19.07 -33.70 0.77
C THR A 87 -18.21 -32.56 1.34
N GLN A 88 -17.48 -32.84 2.43
CA GLN A 88 -16.45 -31.92 2.95
C GLN A 88 -15.26 -31.90 1.99
N GLU A 89 -15.32 -31.03 1.00
CA GLU A 89 -14.15 -30.69 0.20
C GLU A 89 -13.28 -29.74 1.03
N VAL A 90 -12.15 -30.25 1.52
CA VAL A 90 -11.11 -29.43 2.15
C VAL A 90 -10.32 -28.76 1.02
N PHE A 91 -10.65 -27.51 0.74
CA PHE A 91 -9.90 -26.71 -0.23
C PHE A 91 -8.75 -25.99 0.50
N ALA A 92 -7.52 -26.40 0.21
CA ALA A 92 -6.31 -25.67 0.58
C ALA A 92 -5.73 -24.99 -0.67
N CYS A 93 -6.54 -24.16 -1.34
CA CYS A 93 -6.06 -23.33 -2.45
C CYS A 93 -5.60 -21.99 -1.89
N ASP A 94 -4.33 -21.65 -2.11
CA ASP A 94 -3.77 -20.31 -1.86
C ASP A 94 -3.60 -19.62 -3.23
N CYS A 95 -4.66 -18.97 -3.69
CA CYS A 95 -4.62 -18.19 -4.93
C CYS A 95 -3.95 -16.83 -4.64
N TYR A 96 -2.91 -16.51 -5.40
CA TYR A 96 -2.29 -15.19 -5.40
C TYR A 96 -3.23 -14.20 -6.10
N ALA A 97 -3.90 -13.36 -5.33
CA ALA A 97 -4.84 -12.36 -5.80
C ALA A 97 -4.18 -10.98 -5.81
N ILE A 98 -4.41 -10.19 -6.86
CA ILE A 98 -4.01 -8.77 -6.87
C ILE A 98 -4.93 -8.03 -5.89
N GLU A 99 -4.32 -7.33 -4.95
CA GLU A 99 -5.01 -6.43 -4.03
C GLU A 99 -5.24 -5.09 -4.70
N ARG A 100 -6.48 -4.60 -4.64
CA ARG A 100 -6.83 -3.27 -5.12
C ARG A 100 -7.94 -2.68 -4.27
N SER A 101 -8.03 -1.36 -4.29
CA SER A 101 -9.24 -0.66 -3.87
C SER A 101 -10.45 -1.20 -4.64
N LYS A 102 -11.62 -1.12 -4.02
CA LYS A 102 -12.84 -1.67 -4.61
C LYS A 102 -13.23 -0.88 -5.86
N GLU A 103 -13.38 0.43 -5.70
CA GLU A 103 -13.79 1.37 -6.75
C GLU A 103 -13.06 2.73 -6.61
N GLU A 104 -12.30 2.91 -5.54
CA GLU A 104 -11.67 4.16 -5.16
C GLU A 104 -10.52 4.53 -6.12
N ARG A 105 -10.48 5.81 -6.47
CA ARG A 105 -9.47 6.43 -7.34
C ARG A 105 -9.08 7.76 -6.75
N PHE A 106 -7.87 8.24 -7.03
CA PHE A 106 -7.51 9.60 -6.71
C PHE A 106 -8.31 10.57 -7.58
N VAL A 107 -9.07 11.46 -6.94
CA VAL A 107 -9.55 12.70 -7.56
C VAL A 107 -8.45 13.75 -7.50
N SER A 108 -7.73 13.81 -6.37
CA SER A 108 -6.55 14.64 -6.21
C SER A 108 -5.61 14.06 -5.15
N LEU A 109 -4.33 14.34 -5.32
CA LEU A 109 -3.28 14.11 -4.34
C LEU A 109 -2.43 15.38 -4.26
N SER A 110 -2.28 15.94 -3.06
CA SER A 110 -1.59 17.20 -2.84
C SER A 110 -0.59 17.09 -1.71
N PHE A 111 0.63 17.52 -1.96
CA PHE A 111 1.69 17.70 -0.98
C PHE A 111 1.84 19.19 -0.73
N ILE A 112 1.65 19.60 0.51
CA ILE A 112 1.71 20.99 0.96
C ILE A 112 2.93 21.13 1.85
N THR A 113 3.82 22.09 1.57
CA THR A 113 4.96 22.36 2.46
C THR A 113 4.50 23.14 3.70
N ASN A 114 5.04 22.81 4.87
CA ASN A 114 4.74 23.50 6.13
C ASN A 114 5.78 24.59 6.45
N TYR A 115 6.85 24.67 5.65
CA TYR A 115 7.91 25.67 5.72
C TYR A 115 8.12 26.34 4.35
N ASP A 116 8.74 27.52 4.33
CA ASP A 116 9.14 28.17 3.08
C ASP A 116 10.21 27.32 2.38
N PHE A 117 9.86 26.75 1.24
CA PHE A 117 10.74 25.87 0.48
C PHE A 117 11.63 26.69 -0.45
N ASP A 118 11.02 27.48 -1.33
CA ASP A 118 11.67 28.42 -2.24
C ASP A 118 10.78 29.66 -2.47
N GLU A 119 11.20 30.59 -3.35
CA GLU A 119 10.47 31.83 -3.61
C GLU A 119 9.06 31.62 -4.20
N ASN A 120 8.82 30.50 -4.89
CA ASN A 120 7.54 30.14 -5.49
C ASN A 120 6.71 29.21 -4.60
N HIS A 121 7.34 28.57 -3.62
CA HIS A 121 6.74 27.57 -2.74
C HIS A 121 6.89 27.95 -1.27
N GLN A 122 6.07 28.90 -0.82
CA GLN A 122 6.03 29.34 0.59
C GLN A 122 5.27 28.36 1.48
N ALA A 123 5.42 28.48 2.81
CA ALA A 123 4.67 27.67 3.76
C ALA A 123 3.15 27.71 3.47
N GLY A 124 2.53 26.54 3.38
CA GLY A 124 1.13 26.35 3.00
C GLY A 124 0.87 26.22 1.51
N SER A 125 1.89 26.34 0.64
CA SER A 125 1.74 26.11 -0.80
C SER A 125 1.89 24.63 -1.16
N SER A 126 1.33 24.24 -2.31
CA SER A 126 1.63 22.94 -2.91
C SER A 126 3.06 22.89 -3.42
N ILE A 127 3.66 21.71 -3.39
CA ILE A 127 4.96 21.38 -3.99
C ILE A 127 4.84 20.25 -5.03
N ASN A 128 3.63 20.00 -5.54
CA ASN A 128 3.33 18.88 -6.43
C ASN A 128 4.18 18.87 -7.71
N ASP A 129 4.50 20.04 -8.26
CA ASP A 129 5.33 20.22 -9.44
C ASP A 129 6.80 19.87 -9.19
N LEU A 130 7.24 19.92 -7.92
CA LEU A 130 8.57 19.49 -7.48
C LEU A 130 8.67 17.98 -7.27
N LEU A 131 7.57 17.23 -7.38
CA LEU A 131 7.54 15.78 -7.15
C LEU A 131 7.62 14.96 -8.43
N GLN A 132 8.34 13.85 -8.35
CA GLN A 132 8.41 12.83 -9.38
C GLN A 132 8.47 11.41 -8.80
N ASN A 133 7.92 10.45 -9.53
CA ASN A 133 8.07 9.02 -9.27
C ASN A 133 8.71 8.39 -10.52
N GLY A 134 10.01 8.10 -10.44
CA GLY A 134 10.79 7.70 -11.60
C GLY A 134 10.77 8.79 -12.69
N SER A 135 10.21 8.46 -13.85
CA SER A 135 10.10 9.41 -14.98
C SER A 135 8.77 10.17 -15.03
N LEU A 136 7.83 9.87 -14.12
CA LEU A 136 6.51 10.48 -14.09
C LEU A 136 6.50 11.65 -13.11
N ASN A 137 5.95 12.80 -13.53
CA ASN A 137 5.54 13.82 -12.57
C ASN A 137 4.26 13.37 -11.82
N LEU A 138 3.86 14.08 -10.77
CA LEU A 138 2.70 13.69 -9.96
C LEU A 138 1.40 13.61 -10.77
N GLU A 139 1.15 14.55 -11.69
CA GLU A 139 -0.06 14.55 -12.52
C GLU A 139 -0.10 13.33 -13.45
N GLU A 140 1.03 12.99 -14.08
CA GLU A 140 1.17 11.79 -14.90
C GLU A 140 0.99 10.51 -14.09
N TYR A 141 1.53 10.48 -12.87
CA TYR A 141 1.39 9.36 -11.96
C TYR A 141 -0.09 9.10 -11.59
N LEU A 142 -0.85 10.15 -11.27
CA LEU A 142 -2.28 10.03 -10.93
C LEU A 142 -3.13 9.50 -12.09
N ASN A 143 -2.74 9.80 -13.33
CA ASN A 143 -3.41 9.27 -14.52
C ASN A 143 -3.09 7.79 -14.80
N TYR A 144 -1.97 7.28 -14.26
CA TYR A 144 -1.55 5.89 -14.46
C TYR A 144 -2.18 4.93 -13.44
N THR A 145 -2.54 5.41 -12.25
CA THR A 145 -3.00 4.59 -11.13
C THR A 145 -4.53 4.51 -11.02
N GLU A 146 -5.18 3.81 -11.95
CA GLU A 146 -6.62 3.49 -11.82
C GLU A 146 -6.91 1.98 -11.93
N PRO A 147 -7.59 1.37 -10.93
CA PRO A 147 -7.91 1.83 -9.55
C PRO A 147 -6.68 1.87 -8.61
N ILE A 148 -6.80 2.35 -7.37
CA ILE A 148 -5.67 2.36 -6.42
C ILE A 148 -5.21 0.92 -6.15
N VAL A 149 -3.99 0.60 -6.57
CA VAL A 149 -3.34 -0.71 -6.36
C VAL A 149 -2.27 -0.62 -5.28
N PHE A 150 -1.51 0.48 -5.27
CA PHE A 150 -0.45 0.69 -4.31
C PHE A 150 -0.99 1.37 -3.05
N LYS A 151 -0.83 0.70 -1.92
CA LYS A 151 -1.18 1.24 -0.59
C LYS A 151 -0.13 2.24 -0.10
N GLU A 152 1.01 2.28 -0.73
CA GLU A 152 2.11 3.16 -0.37
C GLU A 152 2.84 3.55 -1.64
N ASP A 153 3.11 4.85 -1.79
CA ASP A 153 3.92 5.36 -2.88
C ASP A 153 4.78 6.52 -2.40
N ILE A 154 5.93 6.66 -3.05
CA ILE A 154 6.98 7.59 -2.68
C ILE A 154 7.42 8.41 -3.89
N PHE A 155 7.95 9.59 -3.60
CA PHE A 155 8.28 10.61 -4.56
C PHE A 155 9.63 11.24 -4.20
N GLU A 156 10.34 11.62 -5.26
CA GLU A 156 11.57 12.40 -5.23
C GLU A 156 11.25 13.88 -5.33
N LEU A 157 11.96 14.69 -4.55
CA LEU A 157 12.02 16.13 -4.75
C LEU A 157 13.04 16.44 -5.85
N LYS A 158 12.65 17.22 -6.85
CA LYS A 158 13.51 17.63 -7.97
C LYS A 158 14.64 18.58 -7.56
N SER A 159 14.47 19.28 -6.45
CA SER A 159 15.43 20.27 -5.92
C SER A 159 15.36 20.31 -4.39
N PRO A 160 16.45 20.71 -3.70
CA PRO A 160 16.42 20.94 -2.27
C PRO A 160 15.69 22.26 -1.92
N PRO A 161 15.20 22.41 -0.67
CA PRO A 161 14.76 23.70 -0.16
C PRO A 161 15.88 24.76 -0.21
N THR A 162 15.56 25.99 -0.58
CA THR A 162 16.54 27.11 -0.65
C THR A 162 16.35 28.16 0.43
N LEU A 163 15.14 28.32 0.97
CA LEU A 163 14.84 29.33 2.00
C LEU A 163 14.94 28.77 3.44
N SER A 164 14.53 27.53 3.65
CA SER A 164 14.63 26.83 4.94
C SER A 164 15.13 25.41 4.74
N ASN A 165 16.20 25.03 5.45
CA ASN A 165 16.65 23.63 5.48
C ASN A 165 15.72 22.73 6.31
N LYS A 166 14.84 23.29 7.14
CA LYS A 166 13.75 22.54 7.78
C LYS A 166 12.69 22.20 6.75
N PHE A 167 12.26 20.94 6.77
CA PHE A 167 11.25 20.44 5.88
C PHE A 167 10.23 19.61 6.66
N LYS A 168 8.96 19.86 6.35
CA LYS A 168 7.79 19.16 6.87
C LYS A 168 6.68 19.38 5.86
N PHE A 169 5.86 18.36 5.61
CA PHE A 169 4.78 18.48 4.64
C PHE A 169 3.50 17.85 5.16
N THR A 170 2.39 18.28 4.57
CA THR A 170 1.07 17.68 4.74
C THR A 170 0.66 17.06 3.41
N VAL A 171 0.32 15.78 3.41
CA VAL A 171 -0.26 15.11 2.24
C VAL A 171 -1.77 15.01 2.41
N ILE A 172 -2.49 15.35 1.34
CA ILE A 172 -3.95 15.35 1.29
C ILE A 172 -4.38 14.55 0.06
N ALA A 173 -5.18 13.51 0.28
CA ALA A 173 -5.76 12.68 -0.77
C ALA A 173 -7.28 12.86 -0.78
N THR A 174 -7.86 13.15 -1.95
CA THR A 174 -9.31 13.11 -2.17
C THR A 174 -9.64 11.96 -3.09
N LEU A 175 -10.55 11.09 -2.67
CA LEU A 175 -10.93 9.90 -3.41
C LEU A 175 -12.24 10.09 -4.19
N SER A 176 -12.47 9.25 -5.20
CA SER A 176 -13.65 9.28 -6.07
C SER A 176 -14.98 9.03 -5.35
N ASN A 177 -14.95 8.38 -4.19
CA ASN A 177 -16.10 8.18 -3.31
C ASN A 177 -16.38 9.40 -2.40
N GLY A 178 -15.56 10.45 -2.47
CA GLY A 178 -15.69 11.69 -1.69
C GLY A 178 -14.93 11.68 -0.36
N GLU A 179 -14.26 10.59 0.00
CA GLU A 179 -13.42 10.52 1.20
C GLU A 179 -12.17 11.40 1.03
N ILE A 180 -11.77 12.03 2.14
CA ILE A 180 -10.60 12.90 2.21
C ILE A 180 -9.74 12.44 3.36
N TYR A 181 -8.47 12.14 3.06
CA TYR A 181 -7.47 11.79 4.04
C TYR A 181 -6.41 12.88 4.08
N SER A 182 -5.91 13.19 5.26
CA SER A 182 -4.86 14.19 5.46
C SER A 182 -3.91 13.72 6.55
N SER A 183 -2.61 13.84 6.30
CA SER A 183 -1.60 13.47 7.27
C SER A 183 -0.39 14.39 7.18
N GLU A 184 0.22 14.66 8.32
CA GLU A 184 1.40 15.52 8.43
C GLU A 184 2.64 14.67 8.69
N SER A 185 3.74 14.98 8.03
CA SER A 185 5.01 14.29 8.23
C SER A 185 5.71 14.74 9.51
N GLU A 186 6.73 13.99 9.92
CA GLU A 186 7.71 14.49 10.88
C GLU A 186 8.53 15.65 10.28
N GLU A 187 9.10 16.49 11.16
CA GLU A 187 10.04 17.56 10.75
C GLU A 187 11.43 16.96 10.57
N VAL A 188 12.09 17.33 9.47
CA VAL A 188 13.45 16.89 9.15
C VAL A 188 14.28 18.08 8.69
N THR A 189 15.60 17.91 8.65
CA THR A 189 16.51 18.87 8.01
C THR A 189 17.05 18.28 6.71
N ILE A 190 16.81 18.95 5.60
CA ILE A 190 17.34 18.56 4.29
C ILE A 190 18.62 19.32 4.03
N GLN A 191 19.68 18.61 3.64
CA GLN A 191 20.95 19.19 3.21
C GLN A 191 21.14 19.00 1.71
N ALA A 192 21.59 20.08 1.05
CA ALA A 192 22.17 19.97 -0.28
C ALA A 192 23.55 19.29 -0.18
N GLU A 193 23.96 18.61 -1.24
CA GLU A 193 25.32 18.06 -1.36
C GLU A 193 26.41 19.14 -1.33
#